data_AF-A0A109D0B3-F1
#
_entry.id   AF-A0A109D0B3-F1
#
_cell.length_a   1.000
_cell.length_b   1.000
_cell.length_c   1.000
_cell.angle_alpha   90.00
_cell.angle_beta   90.00
_cell.angle_gamma   90.00
#
_symmetry.space_group_name_H-M   'P 1'
#
loop_
_entity.id
_entity.type
_entity.pdbx_description
1 polymer ?
#
loop_
_entity_poly.entity_id
_entity_poly.type
_entity_poly.pdbx_seq_one_letter_code
_entity_poly.pdbx_strand_id
1 'polypeptide(L)'
;MKQLLLQIFTWWSGQTVGTRFFTWREGKRVGEDEAGNVYYEGGMSSFGLQRRWVIYNGYADASAIPPGWHGWMHHRTDVPPTKDNYVPREWEKPHEANLTGTAKAYRPQGSIAATGARPRVTGDYDAWTPGN
;
A
#
# COMPACT_ATOMS: atom_id res chain seq x y z
N MET A 1 -25.34 7.84 -1.17
CA MET A 1 -25.53 8.31 0.22
C MET A 1 -24.45 7.79 1.18
N LYS A 2 -24.18 6.48 1.26
CA LYS A 2 -23.13 5.88 2.11
C LYS A 2 -21.76 6.56 2.00
N GLN A 3 -21.27 6.77 0.78
CA GLN A 3 -19.96 7.40 0.54
C GLN A 3 -19.90 8.84 1.07
N LEU A 4 -20.98 9.61 0.96
CA LEU A 4 -21.02 10.98 1.46
C LEU A 4 -20.95 11.03 2.99
N LEU A 5 -21.64 10.11 3.67
CA LEU A 5 -21.56 9.99 5.14
C LEU A 5 -20.15 9.58 5.58
N LEU A 6 -19.53 8.63 4.90
CA LEU A 6 -18.15 8.22 5.21
C LEU A 6 -17.16 9.37 5.01
N GLN A 7 -17.30 10.18 3.95
CA GLN A 7 -16.44 11.35 3.69
C GLN A 7 -16.56 12.45 4.76
N ILE A 8 -17.70 12.51 5.46
CA ILE A 8 -17.94 13.50 6.53
C ILE A 8 -17.42 12.98 7.88
N PHE A 9 -17.68 11.71 8.21
CA PHE A 9 -17.45 11.17 9.55
C PHE A 9 -16.17 10.35 9.70
N THR A 10 -15.52 9.97 8.60
CA THR A 10 -14.31 9.13 8.64
C THR A 10 -13.25 9.69 7.71
N TRP A 11 -12.03 9.86 8.23
CA TRP A 11 -10.88 10.32 7.44
C TRP A 11 -10.03 9.16 6.90
N TRP A 12 -10.22 7.94 7.41
CA TRP A 12 -9.48 6.73 7.01
C TRP A 12 -10.18 5.92 5.90
N SER A 13 -11.41 6.25 5.51
CA SER A 13 -12.19 5.47 4.52
C SER A 13 -12.01 5.98 3.08
N GLY A 14 -11.00 6.83 2.85
CA GLY A 14 -10.72 7.46 1.56
C GLY A 14 -10.48 8.97 1.72
N GLN A 15 -10.96 9.76 0.75
CA GLN A 15 -10.86 11.22 0.82
C GLN A 15 -11.93 11.84 1.74
N THR A 16 -11.60 12.95 2.40
CA THR A 16 -12.60 13.76 3.11
C THR A 16 -13.37 14.68 2.16
N VAL A 17 -14.49 15.27 2.60
CA VAL A 17 -15.22 16.28 1.81
C VAL A 17 -14.32 17.47 1.45
N GLY A 18 -13.47 17.92 2.38
CA GLY A 18 -12.51 19.01 2.13
C GLY A 18 -11.49 18.64 1.06
N THR A 19 -10.90 17.44 1.16
CA THR A 19 -9.96 16.91 0.15
C THR A 19 -10.65 16.78 -1.21
N ARG A 20 -11.91 16.35 -1.25
CA ARG A 20 -12.69 16.22 -2.50
C ARG A 20 -12.92 17.58 -3.16
N PHE A 21 -13.33 18.58 -2.38
CA PHE A 21 -13.52 19.95 -2.89
C PHE A 21 -12.21 20.54 -3.39
N PHE A 22 -11.13 20.41 -2.62
CA PHE A 22 -9.80 20.86 -3.02
C PHE A 22 -9.32 20.19 -4.31
N THR A 23 -9.46 18.85 -4.40
CA THR A 23 -9.04 18.09 -5.58
C THR A 23 -9.87 18.45 -6.81
N TRP A 24 -11.17 18.69 -6.67
CA TRP A 24 -12.00 19.18 -7.77
C TRP A 24 -11.54 20.55 -8.30
N ARG A 25 -11.09 21.44 -7.41
CA ARG A 25 -10.72 22.81 -7.77
C ARG A 25 -9.29 22.93 -8.32
N GLU A 26 -8.34 22.21 -7.70
CA GLU A 26 -6.90 22.42 -7.91
C GLU A 26 -6.17 21.16 -8.41
N GLY A 27 -6.85 20.01 -8.43
CA GLY A 27 -6.25 18.72 -8.75
C GLY A 27 -6.32 18.38 -10.23
N LYS A 28 -5.17 18.05 -10.81
CA LYS A 28 -5.05 17.45 -12.14
C LYS A 28 -4.80 15.95 -11.98
N ARG A 29 -5.70 15.13 -12.53
CA ARG A 29 -5.57 13.67 -12.52
C ARG A 29 -4.37 13.25 -13.38
N VAL A 30 -3.43 12.50 -12.78
CA VAL A 30 -2.21 12.01 -13.43
C VAL A 30 -2.36 10.57 -13.89
N GLY A 31 -3.03 9.74 -13.09
CA GLY A 31 -3.23 8.34 -13.39
C GLY A 31 -3.89 7.58 -12.24
N GLU A 32 -3.98 6.27 -12.42
CA GLU A 32 -4.60 5.32 -11.50
C GLU A 32 -3.71 4.07 -11.44
N ASP A 33 -3.63 3.43 -10.28
CA ASP A 33 -2.91 2.16 -10.12
C ASP A 33 -3.82 0.93 -10.24
N GLU A 34 -3.22 -0.25 -10.13
CA GLU A 34 -3.92 -1.54 -10.19
C GLU A 34 -4.90 -1.76 -9.03
N ALA A 35 -4.69 -1.08 -7.90
CA ALA A 35 -5.59 -1.12 -6.75
C ALA A 35 -6.77 -0.13 -6.86
N GLY A 36 -6.77 0.73 -7.89
CA GLY A 36 -7.75 1.79 -8.12
C GLY A 36 -7.48 3.08 -7.36
N ASN A 37 -6.29 3.24 -6.75
CA ASN A 37 -5.89 4.50 -6.15
C ASN A 37 -5.62 5.52 -7.26
N VAL A 38 -6.14 6.74 -7.10
CA VAL A 38 -6.02 7.79 -8.12
C VAL A 38 -5.05 8.86 -7.66
N TYR A 39 -4.10 9.19 -8.54
CA TYR A 39 -3.01 10.12 -8.27
C TYR A 39 -3.26 11.48 -8.92
N TYR A 40 -2.98 12.53 -8.17
CA TYR A 40 -3.19 13.91 -8.56
C TYR A 40 -1.94 14.75 -8.36
N GLU A 41 -1.75 15.71 -9.26
CA GLU A 41 -0.78 16.79 -9.13
C GLU A 41 -1.52 18.13 -9.11
N GLY A 42 -0.91 19.14 -8.50
CA GLY A 42 -1.49 20.48 -8.44
C GLY A 42 -0.42 21.56 -8.38
N GLY A 43 -0.82 22.73 -7.86
CA GLY A 43 0.06 23.88 -7.73
C GLY A 43 1.34 23.64 -6.92
N MET A 44 2.19 24.65 -6.85
CA MET A 44 3.45 24.57 -6.11
C MET A 44 3.22 24.62 -4.59
N SER A 45 4.00 23.82 -3.87
CA SER A 45 4.16 23.94 -2.44
C SER A 45 5.03 25.15 -2.10
N SER A 46 5.03 25.54 -0.83
CA SER A 46 5.87 26.63 -0.31
C SER A 46 7.38 26.37 -0.50
N PHE A 47 7.76 25.10 -0.76
CA PHE A 47 9.12 24.68 -1.03
C PHE A 47 9.46 24.63 -2.53
N GLY A 48 8.59 25.15 -3.42
CA GLY A 48 8.78 25.14 -4.87
C GLY A 48 8.52 23.79 -5.54
N LEU A 49 8.23 22.74 -4.78
CA LEU A 49 7.88 21.42 -5.31
C LEU A 49 6.41 21.34 -5.73
N GLN A 50 6.10 20.67 -6.83
CA GLN A 50 4.72 20.36 -7.21
C GLN A 50 4.04 19.54 -6.12
N ARG A 51 2.83 19.94 -5.71
CA ARG A 51 2.04 19.14 -4.77
C ARG A 51 1.55 17.89 -5.49
N ARG A 52 1.83 16.73 -4.91
CA ARG A 52 1.38 15.40 -5.36
C ARG A 52 0.59 14.76 -4.22
N TRP A 53 -0.55 14.15 -4.51
CA TRP A 53 -1.33 13.42 -3.52
C TRP A 53 -2.09 12.25 -4.17
N VAL A 54 -2.54 11.33 -3.34
CA VAL A 54 -3.29 10.14 -3.75
C VAL A 54 -4.66 10.14 -3.07
N ILE A 55 -5.67 9.65 -3.79
CA ILE A 55 -6.98 9.30 -3.24
C ILE A 55 -7.08 7.78 -3.30
N TYR A 56 -7.08 7.15 -2.13
CA TYR A 56 -7.13 5.70 -1.99
C TYR A 56 -8.50 5.13 -2.35
N ASN A 57 -8.49 3.93 -2.92
CA ASN A 57 -9.68 3.13 -3.15
C ASN A 57 -10.04 2.32 -1.89
N GLY A 58 -10.68 2.97 -0.93
CA GLY A 58 -11.10 2.36 0.34
C GLY A 58 -10.25 2.83 1.51
N TYR A 59 -9.72 1.88 2.30
CA TYR A 59 -8.96 2.23 3.50
C TYR A 59 -7.66 2.97 3.15
N ALA A 60 -7.46 4.14 3.75
CA ALA A 60 -6.31 4.98 3.50
C ALA A 60 -5.08 4.43 4.23
N ASP A 61 -4.24 3.70 3.50
CA ASP A 61 -2.97 3.16 3.97
C ASP A 61 -1.84 3.59 3.04
N ALA A 62 -0.81 4.24 3.60
CA ALA A 62 0.37 4.69 2.87
C ALA A 62 1.12 3.54 2.19
N SER A 63 1.04 2.33 2.75
CA SER A 63 1.69 1.14 2.19
C SER A 63 0.97 0.54 0.98
N ALA A 64 -0.24 1.02 0.64
CA ALA A 64 -0.99 0.57 -0.52
C ALA A 64 -0.55 1.25 -1.83
N ILE A 65 0.41 2.18 -1.78
CA ILE A 65 0.99 2.81 -2.96
C ILE A 65 2.04 1.86 -3.56
N PRO A 66 1.90 1.41 -4.81
CA PRO A 66 2.87 0.53 -5.44
C PRO A 66 4.21 1.23 -5.72
N PRO A 67 5.30 0.48 -5.93
CA PRO A 67 6.67 1.03 -5.96
C PRO A 67 6.90 2.18 -6.96
N GLY A 68 6.33 2.07 -8.17
CA GLY A 68 6.45 3.12 -9.20
C GLY A 68 5.77 4.42 -8.76
N TRP A 69 4.52 4.32 -8.30
CA TRP A 69 3.79 5.49 -7.80
C TRP A 69 4.40 6.05 -6.51
N HIS A 70 5.00 5.21 -5.67
CA HIS A 70 5.76 5.65 -4.50
C HIS A 70 7.01 6.45 -4.89
N GLY A 71 7.69 6.05 -5.98
CA GLY A 71 8.76 6.85 -6.60
C GLY A 71 8.32 8.27 -6.94
N TRP A 72 7.23 8.37 -7.68
CA TRP A 72 6.69 9.64 -8.14
C TRP A 72 6.10 10.49 -7.01
N MET A 73 5.33 9.90 -6.09
CA MET A 73 4.69 10.64 -4.98
C MET A 73 5.73 11.34 -4.09
N HIS A 74 6.82 10.64 -3.79
CA HIS A 74 7.89 11.13 -2.92
C HIS A 74 8.98 11.92 -3.66
N HIS A 75 8.69 12.41 -4.87
CA HIS A 75 9.62 13.20 -5.69
C HIS A 75 10.98 12.53 -5.93
N ARG A 76 11.04 11.19 -5.89
CA ARG A 76 12.25 10.44 -6.30
C ARG A 76 12.40 10.40 -7.81
N THR A 77 11.27 10.46 -8.51
CA THR A 77 11.17 10.56 -9.96
C THR A 77 10.15 11.62 -10.34
N ASP A 78 10.39 12.32 -11.45
CA ASP A 78 9.41 13.26 -12.01
C ASP A 78 8.45 12.60 -13.00
N VAL A 79 8.83 11.43 -13.51
CA VAL A 79 8.02 10.66 -14.45
C VAL A 79 7.05 9.77 -13.66
N PRO A 80 5.73 9.93 -13.85
CA PRO A 80 4.76 9.01 -13.27
C PRO A 80 4.80 7.65 -13.99
N PRO A 81 4.41 6.54 -13.34
CA PRO A 81 4.41 5.22 -13.97
C PRO A 81 3.61 5.13 -15.26
N THR A 82 2.58 5.97 -15.43
CA THR A 82 1.77 6.05 -16.66
C THR A 82 2.54 6.54 -17.88
N LYS A 83 3.70 7.18 -17.69
CA LYS A 83 4.58 7.67 -18.76
C LYS A 83 5.92 6.92 -18.79
N ASP A 84 6.09 5.95 -17.90
CA ASP A 84 7.29 5.13 -17.84
C ASP A 84 7.10 3.89 -18.73
N ASN A 85 8.20 3.36 -19.26
CA ASN A 85 8.21 2.17 -20.11
C ASN A 85 8.68 0.93 -19.32
N TYR A 86 8.41 0.91 -18.01
CA TYR A 86 8.81 -0.19 -17.14
C TYR A 86 8.10 -1.49 -17.50
N VAL A 87 8.86 -2.58 -17.54
CA VAL A 87 8.33 -3.94 -17.74
C VAL A 87 8.70 -4.78 -16.53
N PRO A 88 7.72 -5.33 -15.79
CA PRO A 88 7.98 -6.22 -14.66
C PRO A 88 8.80 -7.44 -15.06
N ARG A 89 9.69 -7.88 -14.17
CA ARG A 89 10.52 -9.07 -14.39
C ARG A 89 9.78 -10.32 -13.93
N GLU A 90 10.11 -11.49 -14.48
CA GLU A 90 9.43 -12.75 -14.16
C GLU A 90 9.47 -13.14 -12.67
N TRP A 91 10.50 -12.71 -11.95
CA TRP A 91 10.65 -12.97 -10.51
C TRP A 91 9.99 -11.91 -9.63
N GLU A 92 9.49 -10.82 -10.21
CA GLU A 92 8.89 -9.72 -9.48
C GLU A 92 7.48 -10.10 -9.03
N LYS A 93 7.20 -9.85 -7.75
CA LYS A 93 5.88 -10.10 -7.18
C LYS A 93 4.98 -8.88 -7.37
N PRO A 94 3.65 -9.09 -7.53
CA PRO A 94 2.71 -7.99 -7.51
C PRO A 94 2.77 -7.26 -6.16
N HIS A 95 2.42 -5.98 -6.17
CA HIS A 95 2.42 -5.18 -4.95
C HIS A 95 1.33 -5.64 -3.99
N GLU A 96 1.70 -5.85 -2.73
CA GLU A 96 0.78 -6.09 -1.62
C GLU A 96 0.98 -5.03 -0.55
N ALA A 97 -0.13 -4.45 -0.08
CA ALA A 97 -0.11 -3.52 1.04
C ALA A 97 0.30 -4.21 2.35
N ASN A 98 0.68 -3.43 3.37
CA ASN A 98 1.14 -3.97 4.64
C ASN A 98 0.02 -4.73 5.38
N LEU A 99 0.22 -6.03 5.59
CA LEU A 99 -0.74 -6.91 6.27
C LEU A 99 -0.55 -6.97 7.79
N THR A 100 0.35 -6.17 8.36
CA THR A 100 0.61 -6.13 9.81
C THR A 100 -0.69 -5.89 10.60
N GLY A 101 -0.87 -6.63 11.69
CA GLY A 101 -2.08 -6.54 12.52
C GLY A 101 -3.31 -7.24 11.94
N THR A 102 -3.23 -7.81 10.74
CA THR A 102 -4.31 -8.62 10.14
C THR A 102 -4.09 -10.11 10.37
N ALA A 103 -5.12 -10.92 10.09
CA ALA A 103 -4.99 -12.38 10.09
C ALA A 103 -3.89 -12.88 9.12
N LYS A 104 -3.68 -12.15 8.02
CA LYS A 104 -2.70 -12.49 6.97
C LYS A 104 -1.28 -11.98 7.24
N ALA A 105 -1.02 -11.38 8.40
CA ALA A 105 0.33 -10.93 8.75
C ALA A 105 1.35 -12.07 8.65
N TYR A 106 2.52 -11.79 8.08
CA TYR A 106 3.64 -12.73 8.05
C TYR A 106 4.03 -13.11 9.48
N ARG A 107 4.21 -14.41 9.70
CA ARG A 107 4.67 -14.96 10.97
C ARG A 107 5.89 -15.83 10.71
N PRO A 108 7.03 -15.52 11.32
CA PRO A 108 8.24 -16.29 11.11
C PRO A 108 8.06 -17.72 11.62
N GLN A 109 8.82 -18.65 11.03
CA GLN A 109 8.84 -20.03 11.50
C GLN A 109 9.25 -20.10 12.97
N GLY A 110 8.54 -20.91 13.76
CA GLY A 110 8.74 -21.01 15.21
C GLY A 110 8.03 -19.93 16.04
N SER A 111 7.38 -18.94 15.41
CA SER A 111 6.51 -18.00 16.14
C SER A 111 5.36 -18.74 16.81
N ILE A 112 5.10 -18.45 18.09
CA ILE A 112 3.95 -18.98 18.84
C ILE A 112 2.62 -18.60 18.15
N ALA A 113 2.60 -17.44 17.48
CA ALA A 113 1.42 -16.95 16.79
C ALA A 113 1.19 -17.65 15.44
N ALA A 114 2.17 -18.41 14.92
CA ALA A 114 2.03 -19.10 13.64
C ALA A 114 1.10 -20.30 13.82
N THR A 115 0.04 -20.37 13.00
CA THR A 115 -0.94 -21.47 12.98
C THR A 115 -0.40 -22.79 12.42
N GLY A 116 0.92 -22.92 12.27
CA GLY A 116 1.59 -24.12 11.76
C GLY A 116 1.98 -25.09 12.87
N ALA A 117 2.18 -26.36 12.50
CA ALA A 117 2.85 -27.31 13.36
C ALA A 117 4.19 -26.73 13.83
N ARG A 118 4.58 -26.99 15.09
CA ARG A 118 5.93 -26.64 15.57
C ARG A 118 6.93 -27.13 14.53
N PRO A 119 7.84 -26.28 14.04
CA PRO A 119 8.84 -26.71 13.07
C PRO A 119 9.53 -27.95 13.63
N ARG A 120 9.61 -29.02 12.82
CA ARG A 120 10.35 -30.22 13.20
C ARG A 120 11.76 -29.74 13.55
N VAL A 121 12.18 -30.00 14.79
CA VAL A 121 13.48 -29.59 15.30
C VAL A 121 14.53 -30.07 14.28
N THR A 122 15.23 -29.15 13.63
CA THR A 122 16.34 -29.45 12.71
C THR A 122 17.65 -29.66 13.47
N GLY A 123 17.58 -29.92 14.78
CA GLY A 123 18.75 -30.25 15.55
C GLY A 123 19.29 -31.60 15.08
N ASP A 124 20.61 -31.77 15.11
CA ASP A 124 21.29 -33.04 14.82
C ASP A 124 20.91 -34.16 15.82
N TYR A 125 20.11 -33.82 16.84
CA TYR A 125 19.65 -34.73 17.88
C TYR A 125 18.25 -35.26 17.55
N ASP A 126 18.16 -36.58 17.40
CA ASP A 126 16.90 -37.30 17.36
C ASP A 126 16.57 -37.84 18.75
N ALA A 127 15.44 -37.42 19.32
CA ALA A 127 15.06 -37.81 20.66
C ALA A 127 14.59 -39.27 20.67
N TRP A 128 15.15 -40.07 21.59
CA TRP A 128 14.75 -41.46 21.73
C TRP A 128 13.26 -41.56 22.10
N THR A 129 12.50 -42.36 21.34
CA THR A 129 11.07 -42.62 21.57
C THR A 129 10.88 -44.10 21.95
N PRO A 130 10.44 -44.42 23.18
CA PRO A 130 10.23 -45.81 23.58
C PRO A 130 9.10 -46.47 22.78
N GLY A 131 9.35 -47.64 22.19
CA GLY A 131 8.32 -48.53 21.65
C GLY A 131 8.12 -48.55 20.14
N ASN A 132 9.08 -48.06 19.34
CA ASN A 132 9.20 -48.41 17.92
C ASN A 132 10.08 -49.64 17.73
#